data_AF-A0A2Z6S6P6-F1
#
_entry.id   AF-A0A2Z6S6P6-F1
#
_cell.length_a   1.000
_cell.length_b   1.000
_cell.length_c   1.000
_cell.angle_alpha   90.00
_cell.angle_beta   90.00
_cell.angle_gamma   90.00
#
_symmetry.space_group_name_H-M   'P 1'
#
loop_
_entity.id
_entity.type
_entity.pdbx_description
1 polymer ?
#
loop_
_entity_poly.entity_id
_entity_poly.type
_entity_poly.pdbx_seq_one_letter_code
_entity_poly.pdbx_strand_id
1 'polypeptide(L)'
;MRLNFLLLLLIVFTAVALSQELPCRVEIQSLNPPLPIPPRIALFLTSDSKNNVILSLQGRNWTTVPCASALCPEGGSSIDSVHGESVQFNGLNQPLTIAKTRKDSSQCWHFQGNANSVSIISCKNKNAIATGVGVGLKVLARVRLLGSRQQWAFHKTL
;
A
#
# COMPACT_ATOMS: atom_id res chain seq x y z
N MET A 1 35.13 -5.67 -36.73
CA MET A 1 33.75 -5.16 -36.56
C MET A 1 33.12 -5.61 -35.23
N ARG A 2 33.79 -5.42 -34.07
CA ARG A 2 33.28 -5.86 -32.75
C ARG A 2 32.89 -4.70 -31.81
N LEU A 3 33.36 -3.48 -32.10
CA LEU A 3 33.16 -2.30 -31.26
C LEU A 3 31.72 -1.75 -31.35
N ASN A 4 31.08 -1.83 -32.53
CA ASN A 4 29.73 -1.32 -32.74
C ASN A 4 28.66 -2.11 -31.99
N PHE A 5 28.84 -3.42 -31.82
CA PHE A 5 27.85 -4.26 -31.13
C PHE A 5 27.82 -3.98 -29.63
N LEU A 6 29.00 -3.81 -29.00
CA LEU A 6 29.12 -3.48 -27.58
C LEU A 6 28.55 -2.09 -27.26
N LEU A 7 28.79 -1.11 -28.13
CA LEU A 7 28.22 0.24 -27.99
C LEU A 7 26.70 0.21 -28.12
N LEU A 8 26.16 -0.55 -29.09
CA LEU A 8 24.73 -0.73 -29.28
C LEU A 8 24.09 -1.41 -28.06
N LEU A 9 24.74 -2.44 -27.51
CA LEU A 9 24.29 -3.14 -26.31
C LEU A 9 24.23 -2.18 -25.11
N LEU A 10 25.27 -1.38 -24.92
CA LEU A 10 25.35 -0.39 -23.83
C LEU A 10 24.25 0.68 -23.96
N ILE A 11 23.99 1.17 -25.17
CA ILE A 11 22.90 2.13 -25.44
C ILE A 11 21.54 1.51 -25.17
N VAL A 12 21.33 0.24 -25.55
CA VAL A 12 20.07 -0.47 -25.27
C VAL A 12 19.90 -0.69 -23.77
N PHE A 13 20.96 -1.08 -23.04
CA PHE A 13 20.90 -1.25 -21.59
C PHE A 13 20.65 0.06 -20.85
N THR A 14 21.26 1.17 -21.25
CA THR A 14 21.01 2.48 -20.63
C THR A 14 19.61 2.99 -20.98
N ALA A 15 19.13 2.80 -22.22
CA ALA A 15 17.78 3.15 -22.62
C ALA A 15 16.72 2.35 -21.85
N VAL A 16 16.93 1.04 -21.67
CA VAL A 16 16.03 0.18 -20.87
C VAL A 16 16.08 0.55 -19.39
N ALA A 17 17.23 0.93 -18.85
CA ALA A 17 17.35 1.40 -17.47
C ALA A 17 16.68 2.77 -17.24
N LEU A 18 16.78 3.69 -18.22
CA LEU A 18 16.15 5.01 -18.19
C LEU A 18 14.64 4.97 -18.48
N SER A 19 14.16 3.94 -19.19
CA SER A 19 12.74 3.74 -19.51
C SER A 19 11.94 3.10 -18.39
N GLN A 20 12.57 2.70 -17.28
CA GLN A 20 11.85 2.27 -16.10
C GLN A 20 11.31 3.52 -15.40
N GLU A 21 10.06 3.88 -15.70
CA GLU A 21 9.31 4.81 -14.87
C GLU A 21 9.46 4.37 -13.41
N LEU A 22 10.01 5.27 -12.59
CA LEU A 22 10.09 5.05 -11.15
C LEU A 22 8.68 4.69 -10.67
N PRO A 23 8.53 3.60 -9.90
CA PRO A 23 7.21 3.15 -9.52
C PRO A 23 6.51 4.25 -8.73
N CYS A 24 5.29 4.61 -9.15
CA CYS A 24 4.54 5.74 -8.59
C CYS A 24 4.48 5.62 -7.06
N ARG A 25 5.06 6.61 -6.37
CA ARG A 25 5.08 6.68 -4.91
C ARG A 25 3.85 7.43 -4.42
N VAL A 26 3.26 6.95 -3.34
CA VAL A 26 2.02 7.49 -2.78
C VAL A 26 2.08 7.57 -1.26
N GLU A 27 1.49 8.62 -0.69
CA GLU A 27 1.09 8.66 0.70
C GLU A 27 -0.39 8.27 0.81
N ILE A 28 -0.73 7.46 1.81
CA ILE A 28 -2.10 6.95 2.00
C ILE A 28 -2.70 7.61 3.23
N GLN A 29 -3.64 8.52 3.03
CA GLN A 29 -4.31 9.27 4.10
C GLN A 29 -5.62 8.60 4.51
N SER A 30 -5.90 8.54 5.82
CA SER A 30 -7.23 8.20 6.35
C SER A 30 -8.17 9.40 6.24
N LEU A 31 -9.31 9.24 5.54
CA LEU A 31 -10.31 10.32 5.38
C LEU A 31 -11.26 10.46 6.56
N ASN A 32 -11.47 9.37 7.31
CA ASN A 32 -12.31 9.32 8.48
C ASN A 32 -11.54 8.66 9.63
N PRO A 33 -10.61 9.41 10.27
CA PRO A 33 -9.84 8.91 11.39
C PRO A 33 -10.77 8.53 12.57
N PRO A 34 -10.41 7.52 13.37
CA PRO A 34 -11.23 7.10 14.49
C PRO A 34 -11.32 8.19 15.57
N LEU A 35 -12.50 8.31 16.18
CA LEU A 35 -12.77 9.23 17.28
C LEU A 35 -11.85 8.93 18.49
N PRO A 36 -11.45 9.95 19.27
CA PRO A 36 -11.90 11.34 19.27
C PRO A 36 -11.07 12.29 18.39
N ILE A 37 -10.33 11.77 17.40
CA ILE A 37 -9.44 12.59 16.58
C ILE A 37 -10.29 13.56 15.75
N PRO A 38 -10.03 14.89 15.83
CA PRO A 38 -10.76 15.86 15.03
C PRO A 38 -10.62 15.56 13.53
N PRO A 39 -11.69 15.74 12.74
CA PRO A 39 -11.67 15.44 11.30
C PRO A 39 -10.69 16.31 10.48
N ARG A 40 -10.13 17.37 11.08
CA ARG A 40 -9.12 18.24 10.45
C ARG A 40 -7.68 17.72 10.58
N ILE A 41 -7.44 16.69 11.40
CA ILE A 41 -6.11 16.10 11.55
C ILE A 41 -5.94 15.03 10.47
N ALA A 42 -5.08 15.32 9.49
CA ALA A 42 -4.69 14.34 8.49
C ALA A 42 -3.78 13.29 9.13
N LEU A 43 -4.20 12.03 9.08
CA LEU A 43 -3.39 10.89 9.49
C LEU A 43 -3.07 10.02 8.29
N PHE A 44 -1.82 9.58 8.22
CA PHE A 44 -1.27 8.84 7.11
C PHE A 44 -0.79 7.46 7.55
N LEU A 45 -0.90 6.51 6.63
CA LEU A 45 -0.42 5.15 6.81
C LEU A 45 1.11 5.13 6.88
N THR A 46 1.64 4.56 7.95
CA THR A 46 3.07 4.36 8.18
C THR A 46 3.29 3.07 8.98
N SER A 47 4.51 2.81 9.44
CA SER A 47 4.80 1.71 10.34
C SER A 47 5.52 2.14 11.61
N ASP A 48 5.25 1.43 12.71
CA ASP A 48 6.00 1.58 13.96
C ASP A 48 7.30 0.76 13.97
N SER A 49 8.05 0.83 15.07
CA SER A 49 9.30 0.09 15.27
C SER A 49 9.13 -1.42 15.43
N LYS A 50 7.88 -1.91 15.54
CA LYS A 50 7.53 -3.33 15.62
C LYS A 50 6.93 -3.85 14.32
N ASN A 51 7.08 -3.09 13.23
CA ASN A 51 6.52 -3.38 11.91
C ASN A 51 4.98 -3.43 11.88
N ASN A 52 4.28 -2.88 12.86
CA ASN A 52 2.84 -2.70 12.76
C ASN A 52 2.55 -1.54 11.81
N VAL A 53 1.53 -1.68 10.99
CA VAL A 53 1.00 -0.57 10.20
C VAL A 53 0.10 0.27 11.10
N ILE A 54 0.39 1.57 11.16
CA ILE A 54 -0.27 2.54 12.03
C ILE A 54 -0.68 3.77 11.24
N LEU A 55 -1.52 4.62 11.85
CA LEU A 55 -1.76 5.97 11.38
C LEU A 55 -1.02 6.97 12.26
N SER A 56 -0.35 7.91 11.62
CA SER A 56 0.45 8.96 12.26
C SER A 56 0.28 10.28 11.49
N LEU A 57 0.68 11.39 12.11
CA LEU A 57 0.76 12.70 11.43
C LEU A 57 1.78 12.71 10.29
N GLN A 58 2.78 11.81 10.36
CA GLN A 58 3.79 11.64 9.33
C GLN A 58 3.56 10.33 8.58
N GLY A 59 3.37 10.43 7.26
CA GLY A 59 3.24 9.30 6.36
C GLY A 59 4.58 8.66 6.01
N ARG A 60 4.48 7.58 5.26
CA ARG A 60 5.59 6.97 4.54
C ARG A 60 5.20 6.90 3.06
N ASN A 61 6.20 7.01 2.18
CA ASN A 61 6.02 6.73 0.76
C ASN A 61 5.85 5.23 0.53
N TRP A 62 4.70 4.88 -0.04
CA TRP A 62 4.35 3.53 -0.46
C TRP A 62 4.41 3.41 -1.96
N THR A 63 4.55 2.19 -2.45
CA THR A 63 4.43 1.87 -3.86
C THR A 63 3.31 0.84 -4.02
N THR A 64 2.41 1.07 -4.98
CA THR A 64 1.40 0.06 -5.34
C THR A 64 1.92 -0.79 -6.49
N VAL A 65 2.08 -2.10 -6.27
CA VAL A 65 2.59 -3.03 -7.29
C VAL A 65 1.49 -4.02 -7.68
N PRO A 66 1.15 -4.18 -8.97
CA PRO A 66 0.11 -5.13 -9.39
C PRO A 66 0.43 -6.56 -8.93
N CYS A 67 -0.56 -7.22 -8.33
CA CYS A 67 -0.50 -8.64 -8.01
C CYS A 67 -0.85 -9.48 -9.24
N ALA A 68 -0.33 -10.71 -9.29
CA ALA A 68 -0.75 -11.69 -10.30
C ALA A 68 -2.26 -11.99 -10.14
N SER A 69 -2.99 -12.09 -11.26
CA SER A 69 -4.45 -12.30 -11.24
C SER A 69 -4.89 -13.54 -10.46
N ALA A 70 -4.05 -14.58 -10.39
CA ALA A 70 -4.34 -15.78 -9.59
C ALA A 70 -4.47 -15.49 -8.08
N LEU A 71 -3.84 -14.41 -7.58
CA LEU A 71 -3.88 -14.00 -6.17
C LEU A 71 -5.06 -13.07 -5.87
N CYS A 72 -5.54 -12.36 -6.91
CA CYS A 72 -6.67 -11.44 -6.83
C CYS A 72 -7.38 -11.39 -8.19
N PRO A 73 -8.38 -12.27 -8.44
CA PRO A 73 -8.98 -12.47 -9.76
C PRO A 73 -9.60 -11.20 -10.38
N GLU A 74 -10.07 -10.28 -9.55
CA GLU A 74 -10.69 -9.01 -9.96
C GLU A 74 -9.66 -7.88 -10.13
N GLY A 75 -8.36 -8.23 -10.11
CA GLY A 75 -7.28 -7.27 -10.05
C GLY A 75 -7.04 -6.79 -8.62
N GLY A 76 -5.76 -6.66 -8.27
CA GLY A 76 -5.34 -6.15 -6.98
C GLY A 76 -3.87 -5.79 -7.03
N SER A 77 -3.42 -5.06 -6.02
CA SER A 77 -2.04 -4.62 -5.90
C SER A 77 -1.56 -4.79 -4.47
N SER A 78 -0.26 -5.00 -4.30
CA SER A 78 0.39 -4.92 -3.01
C SER A 78 0.71 -3.47 -2.65
N ILE A 79 0.80 -3.18 -1.35
CA ILE A 79 1.22 -1.88 -0.83
C ILE A 79 2.62 -2.10 -0.26
N ASP A 80 3.63 -1.73 -1.06
CA ASP A 80 5.02 -2.08 -0.81
C ASP A 80 5.81 -0.91 -0.26
N SER A 81 6.74 -1.22 0.65
CA SER A 81 7.83 -0.34 1.04
C SER A 81 8.96 -0.44 -0.01
N VAL A 82 9.79 0.60 -0.09
CA VAL A 82 10.95 0.66 -1.02
C VAL A 82 11.96 -0.49 -0.78
N HIS A 83 11.89 -1.17 0.38
CA HIS A 83 12.88 -2.17 0.79
C HIS A 83 12.40 -3.62 0.58
N GLY A 84 11.44 -3.86 -0.31
CA GLY A 84 10.97 -5.23 -0.61
C GLY A 84 10.14 -5.83 0.52
N GLU A 85 9.39 -4.98 1.20
CA GLU A 85 8.41 -5.36 2.21
C GLU A 85 7.02 -4.91 1.76
N SER A 86 5.99 -5.56 2.27
CA SER A 86 4.61 -5.30 1.88
C SER A 86 3.67 -5.35 3.07
N VAL A 87 2.59 -4.58 2.99
CA VAL A 87 1.52 -4.59 3.98
C VAL A 87 0.79 -5.93 3.92
N GLN A 88 0.81 -6.66 5.03
CA GLN A 88 0.28 -8.00 5.17
C GLN A 88 -0.98 -8.04 6.03
N PHE A 89 -1.98 -8.76 5.52
CA PHE A 89 -3.17 -9.17 6.24
C PHE A 89 -2.89 -10.36 7.15
N ASN A 90 -3.06 -10.17 8.46
CA ASN A 90 -2.84 -11.21 9.48
C ASN A 90 -4.11 -11.87 10.01
N GLY A 91 -5.29 -11.44 9.54
CA GLY A 91 -6.58 -11.90 10.06
C GLY A 91 -7.50 -10.75 10.46
N LEU A 92 -8.77 -11.07 10.73
CA LEU A 92 -9.74 -10.09 11.20
C LEU A 92 -9.37 -9.59 12.61
N ASN A 93 -9.53 -8.30 12.84
CA ASN A 93 -9.19 -7.56 14.06
C ASN A 93 -7.71 -7.62 14.47
N GLN A 94 -6.86 -8.28 13.69
CA GLN A 94 -5.42 -8.28 13.86
C GLN A 94 -4.81 -7.00 13.25
N PRO A 95 -3.71 -6.49 13.84
CA PRO A 95 -2.91 -5.45 13.20
C PRO A 95 -2.44 -5.88 11.83
N LEU A 96 -2.52 -4.96 10.88
CA LEU A 96 -1.72 -5.03 9.66
C LEU A 96 -0.25 -4.89 10.05
N THR A 97 0.61 -5.63 9.37
CA THR A 97 2.06 -5.55 9.59
C THR A 97 2.78 -5.39 8.27
N ILE A 98 3.97 -4.81 8.31
CA ILE A 98 4.93 -4.91 7.23
C ILE A 98 5.65 -6.25 7.34
N ALA A 99 5.71 -6.99 6.24
CA ALA A 99 6.48 -8.22 6.14
C ALA A 99 7.22 -8.28 4.81
N LYS A 100 8.31 -9.06 4.73
CA LYS A 100 9.01 -9.29 3.46
C LYS A 100 8.03 -9.72 2.36
N THR A 101 8.20 -9.18 1.15
CA THR A 101 7.30 -9.47 0.03
C THR A 101 7.37 -10.95 -0.35
N ARG A 102 6.22 -11.63 -0.29
CA ARG A 102 6.02 -13.05 -0.64
C ARG A 102 5.17 -13.25 -1.89
N LYS A 103 4.51 -12.19 -2.38
CA LYS A 103 3.60 -12.22 -3.52
C LYS A 103 2.50 -13.28 -3.34
N ASP A 104 1.79 -13.20 -2.22
CA ASP A 104 0.64 -14.05 -1.92
C ASP A 104 -0.63 -13.21 -1.68
N SER A 105 -1.79 -13.85 -1.58
CA SER A 105 -3.07 -13.16 -1.42
C SER A 105 -3.19 -12.38 -0.11
N SER A 106 -2.35 -12.64 0.90
CA SER A 106 -2.34 -11.89 2.17
C SER A 106 -1.67 -10.52 2.04
N GLN A 107 -0.85 -10.32 1.00
CA GLN A 107 -0.21 -9.04 0.69
C GLN A 107 -0.88 -8.32 -0.49
N CYS A 108 -1.93 -8.89 -1.06
CA CYS A 108 -2.68 -8.30 -2.16
C CYS A 108 -3.97 -7.64 -1.67
N TRP A 109 -4.21 -6.45 -2.19
CA TRP A 109 -5.32 -5.59 -1.83
C TRP A 109 -6.10 -5.16 -3.07
N HIS A 110 -7.42 -5.20 -2.98
CA HIS A 110 -8.31 -4.62 -3.98
C HIS A 110 -8.61 -3.18 -3.57
N PHE A 111 -8.47 -2.25 -4.51
CA PHE A 111 -8.74 -0.83 -4.31
C PHE A 111 -10.05 -0.48 -4.99
N GLN A 112 -11.09 -0.25 -4.20
CA GLN A 112 -12.44 0.04 -4.71
C GLN A 112 -12.82 1.50 -4.42
N GLY A 113 -13.19 2.26 -5.44
CA GLY A 113 -13.62 3.65 -5.31
C GLY A 113 -13.03 4.54 -6.39
N ASN A 114 -12.83 5.82 -6.07
CA ASN A 114 -12.17 6.78 -6.94
C ASN A 114 -10.88 7.30 -6.28
N ALA A 115 -10.08 8.06 -7.03
CA ALA A 115 -8.77 8.54 -6.56
C ALA A 115 -8.81 9.29 -5.20
N ASN A 116 -9.95 9.92 -4.88
CA ASN A 116 -10.12 10.73 -3.67
C ASN A 116 -10.74 9.95 -2.50
N SER A 117 -11.25 8.74 -2.73
CA SER A 117 -11.91 7.92 -1.72
C SER A 117 -11.87 6.45 -2.14
N VAL A 118 -10.93 5.72 -1.58
CA VAL A 118 -10.65 4.32 -1.85
C VAL A 118 -10.92 3.48 -0.62
N SER A 119 -11.58 2.35 -0.81
CA SER A 119 -11.63 1.24 0.15
C SER A 119 -10.51 0.26 -0.17
N ILE A 120 -9.73 -0.12 0.86
CA ILE A 120 -8.63 -1.09 0.72
C ILE A 120 -9.13 -2.43 1.26
N ILE A 121 -9.44 -3.35 0.36
CA ILE A 121 -10.09 -4.64 0.65
C ILE A 121 -9.07 -5.76 0.49
N SER A 122 -9.05 -6.73 1.41
CA SER A 122 -8.12 -7.87 1.31
C SER A 122 -8.50 -8.81 0.16
N CYS A 123 -7.55 -9.16 -0.70
CA CYS A 123 -7.79 -10.21 -1.71
C CYS A 123 -7.95 -11.60 -1.07
N LYS A 124 -7.31 -11.86 0.08
CA LYS A 124 -7.47 -13.13 0.83
C LYS A 124 -8.86 -13.29 1.45
N ASN A 125 -9.50 -12.19 1.84
CA ASN A 125 -10.86 -12.19 2.37
C ASN A 125 -11.60 -10.94 1.90
N LYS A 126 -12.45 -11.10 0.87
CA LYS A 126 -13.19 -9.99 0.25
C LYS A 126 -14.14 -9.28 1.20
N ASN A 127 -14.54 -9.94 2.29
CA ASN A 127 -15.35 -9.32 3.32
C ASN A 127 -14.52 -8.53 4.33
N ALA A 128 -13.24 -8.28 4.08
CA ALA A 128 -12.32 -7.71 5.04
C ALA A 128 -11.66 -6.42 4.49
N ILE A 129 -11.86 -5.30 5.18
CA ILE A 129 -11.39 -3.96 4.79
C ILE A 129 -10.37 -3.41 5.79
N ALA A 130 -9.32 -2.73 5.31
CA ALA A 130 -8.36 -2.03 6.15
C ALA A 130 -8.99 -0.78 6.81
N THR A 131 -8.81 -0.64 8.12
CA THR A 131 -9.47 0.34 8.98
C THR A 131 -8.49 0.90 10.00
N GLY A 132 -8.59 2.21 10.29
CA GLY A 132 -7.91 2.80 11.44
C GLY A 132 -8.68 2.49 12.72
N VAL A 133 -8.04 1.84 13.69
CA VAL A 133 -8.64 1.51 14.99
C VAL A 133 -7.72 1.96 16.12
N GLY A 134 -8.18 2.88 16.95
CA GLY A 134 -7.45 3.37 18.11
C GLY A 134 -8.11 4.60 18.71
N VAL A 135 -7.53 5.06 19.82
CA VAL A 135 -7.94 6.28 20.54
C VAL A 135 -6.71 7.19 20.66
N GLY A 136 -6.87 8.47 20.35
CA GLY A 136 -5.76 9.44 20.37
C GLY A 136 -4.79 9.26 19.20
N LEU A 137 -3.51 9.64 19.37
CA LEU A 137 -2.53 9.71 18.28
C LEU A 137 -1.87 8.37 17.89
N LYS A 138 -2.21 7.26 18.56
CA LYS A 138 -1.75 5.91 18.21
C LYS A 138 -2.91 5.10 17.67
N VAL A 139 -3.11 5.16 16.36
CA VAL A 139 -4.16 4.41 15.67
C VAL A 139 -3.51 3.24 14.94
N LEU A 140 -3.94 2.01 15.22
CA LEU A 140 -3.48 0.82 14.50
C LEU A 140 -4.28 0.65 13.23
N ALA A 141 -3.62 0.34 12.12
CA ALA A 141 -4.33 -0.15 10.95
C ALA A 141 -4.65 -1.64 11.17
N ARG A 142 -5.92 -2.00 11.08
CA ARG A 142 -6.44 -3.36 11.28
C ARG A 142 -7.41 -3.70 10.18
N VAL A 143 -7.69 -4.99 9.99
CA VAL A 143 -8.73 -5.39 9.06
C VAL A 143 -10.01 -5.76 9.80
N ARG A 144 -11.14 -5.20 9.38
CA ARG A 144 -12.48 -5.49 9.92
C ARG A 144 -13.39 -6.03 8.84
N LEU A 145 -14.51 -6.62 9.23
CA LEU A 145 -15.53 -7.04 8.27
C LEU A 145 -16.12 -5.84 7.52
N LEU A 146 -16.55 -6.07 6.26
CA LEU A 146 -17.30 -5.12 5.44
C LEU A 146 -18.49 -4.60 6.24
N GLY A 147 -18.64 -3.27 6.27
CA GLY A 147 -19.54 -2.56 7.18
C GLY A 147 -18.85 -1.41 7.91
N SER A 148 -17.51 -1.46 8.01
CA SER A 148 -16.72 -0.28 8.35
C SER A 148 -16.75 0.73 7.20
N ARG A 149 -16.93 2.01 7.51
CA ARG A 149 -16.97 3.11 6.53
C ARG A 149 -15.58 3.66 6.19
N GLN A 150 -14.48 2.98 6.54
CA GLN A 150 -13.14 3.53 6.36
C GLN A 150 -12.85 3.82 4.89
N GLN A 151 -12.42 5.05 4.61
CA GLN A 151 -11.97 5.48 3.30
C GLN A 151 -10.55 6.06 3.37
N TRP A 152 -9.85 5.94 2.26
CA TRP A 152 -8.45 6.32 2.10
C TRP A 152 -8.27 7.21 0.88
N ALA A 153 -7.38 8.19 0.95
CA ALA A 153 -6.94 8.97 -0.21
C ALA A 153 -5.48 8.64 -0.53
N PHE A 154 -5.17 8.49 -1.81
CA PHE A 154 -3.83 8.19 -2.31
C PHE A 154 -3.24 9.46 -2.93
N HIS A 155 -2.26 10.04 -2.26
CA HIS A 155 -1.60 11.26 -2.70
C HIS A 155 -0.31 10.90 -3.41
N LYS A 156 -0.20 11.21 -4.70
CA LYS A 156 1.03 10.99 -5.46
C LYS A 156 2.15 11.89 -4.90
N THR A 157 3.28 11.28 -4.58
CA THR A 157 4.49 11.99 -4.17
C THR A 157 5.46 12.06 -5.35
N LEU A 158 5.99 13.25 -5.62
CA LEU A 158 6.98 13.52 -6.67
C LEU A 158 8.38 13.03 -6.27
#